data_AF-A0A3D2JQJ9-F1
#
_entry.id   AF-A0A3D2JQJ9-F1
#
_cell.length_a   1.000
_cell.length_b   1.000
_cell.length_c   1.000
_cell.angle_alpha   90.00
_cell.angle_beta   90.00
_cell.angle_gamma   90.00
#
_symmetry.space_group_name_H-M   'P 1'
#
loop_
_entity.id
_entity.type
_entity.pdbx_description
1 polymer ?
#
loop_
_entity_poly.entity_id
_entity_poly.type
_entity_poly.pdbx_seq_one_letter_code
_entity_poly.pdbx_strand_id
1 'polypeptide(L)'
;MFSEHHGIEVITLMYYNMKHTWNLGGPEQEPVYHEDMVPFSTAWQDCGTAVRAAVEVPSERLASNYEAFFIFPDLPHRKFNNEKTRRVLGWKPRYHVEALWNKETRLPPSGLHEAF
;
A
#
# COMPACT_ATOMS: atom_id res chain seq x y z
N MET A 1 3.06 -11.65 24.71
CA MET A 1 2.31 -10.44 24.28
C MET A 1 0.82 -10.63 24.57
N PHE A 2 0.03 -9.56 24.81
CA PHE A 2 -1.41 -9.68 25.16
C PHE A 2 -2.21 -10.57 24.17
N SER A 3 -1.92 -10.48 22.88
CA SER A 3 -2.52 -11.31 21.82
C SER A 3 -2.27 -12.82 21.98
N GLU A 4 -1.10 -13.22 22.50
CA GLU A 4 -0.75 -14.64 22.71
C GLU A 4 -1.48 -15.25 23.91
N HIS A 5 -1.77 -14.45 24.94
CA HIS A 5 -2.40 -14.93 26.17
C HIS A 5 -3.93 -15.02 26.09
N HIS A 6 -4.55 -14.32 25.14
CA HIS A 6 -6.02 -14.19 25.05
C HIS A 6 -6.62 -14.79 23.77
N GLY A 7 -5.82 -15.41 22.90
CA GLY A 7 -6.32 -16.01 21.65
C GLY A 7 -6.89 -14.96 20.68
N ILE A 8 -6.35 -13.75 20.69
CA ILE A 8 -6.77 -12.64 19.84
C ILE A 8 -5.70 -12.42 18.78
N GLU A 9 -6.11 -12.35 17.53
CA GLU A 9 -5.24 -11.98 16.42
C GLU A 9 -5.19 -10.46 16.26
N VAL A 10 -3.98 -9.93 16.21
CA VAL A 10 -3.72 -8.49 16.09
C VAL A 10 -2.93 -8.24 14.81
N ILE A 11 -3.58 -7.62 13.84
CA ILE A 11 -2.96 -7.25 12.57
C ILE A 11 -2.68 -5.75 12.58
N THR A 12 -1.43 -5.38 12.32
CA THR A 12 -0.99 -3.98 12.19
C THR A 12 -0.73 -3.66 10.73
N LEU A 13 -1.45 -2.67 10.19
CA LEU A 13 -1.25 -2.16 8.83
C LEU A 13 -0.48 -0.84 8.88
N MET A 14 0.72 -0.83 8.32
CA MET A 14 1.58 0.34 8.31
C MET A 14 1.39 1.13 7.01
N TYR A 15 0.87 2.33 7.16
CA TYR A 15 0.76 3.35 6.12
C TYR A 15 1.69 4.50 6.44
N TYR A 16 2.25 5.15 5.41
CA TYR A 16 3.06 6.35 5.63
C TYR A 16 2.55 7.52 4.80
N ASN A 17 2.50 7.39 3.47
CA ASN A 17 1.95 8.41 2.59
C ASN A 17 0.73 7.87 1.87
N MET A 18 -0.43 8.47 2.14
CA MET A 18 -1.63 8.12 1.40
C MET A 18 -1.91 9.19 0.36
N LYS A 19 -2.15 8.77 -0.88
CA LYS A 19 -2.29 9.65 -2.04
C LYS A 19 -3.65 9.47 -2.69
N HIS A 20 -4.18 10.52 -3.30
CA HIS A 20 -5.30 10.36 -4.20
C HIS A 20 -4.82 9.69 -5.49
N THR A 21 -5.62 8.80 -6.07
CA THR A 21 -5.31 8.07 -7.31
C THR A 21 -5.01 8.95 -8.52
N TRP A 22 -5.63 10.14 -8.62
CA TRP A 22 -5.43 11.05 -9.74
C TRP A 22 -4.63 12.31 -9.39
N ASN A 23 -4.64 12.71 -8.11
CA ASN A 23 -3.84 13.82 -7.61
C ASN A 23 -2.87 13.32 -6.52
N LEU A 24 -1.62 13.12 -6.90
CA LEU A 24 -0.58 12.61 -6.02
C LEU A 24 0.06 13.71 -5.13
N GLY A 25 -0.30 14.98 -5.31
CA GLY A 25 0.18 16.12 -4.52
C GLY A 25 -0.67 16.42 -3.29
N GLY A 26 -1.99 16.32 -3.43
CA GLY A 26 -2.97 16.61 -2.38
C GLY A 26 -3.84 17.83 -2.71
N PRO A 27 -4.80 18.20 -1.85
CA PRO A 27 -5.74 19.28 -2.13
C PRO A 27 -5.11 20.68 -2.16
N GLU A 28 -3.99 20.88 -1.46
CA GLU A 28 -3.33 22.19 -1.31
C GLU A 28 -1.96 22.28 -2.01
N GLN A 29 -1.48 21.19 -2.60
CA GLN A 29 -0.16 21.13 -3.24
C GLN A 29 -0.25 20.37 -4.56
N GLU A 30 0.33 20.97 -5.60
CA GLU A 30 0.59 20.27 -6.86
C GLU A 30 1.59 19.13 -6.63
N PRO A 31 1.41 17.97 -7.28
CA PRO A 31 2.38 16.89 -7.21
C PRO A 31 3.73 17.35 -7.75
N VAL A 32 4.77 17.33 -6.92
CA VAL A 32 6.14 17.44 -7.39
C VAL A 32 6.61 16.07 -7.82
N TYR A 33 6.58 15.83 -9.13
CA TYR A 33 7.06 14.59 -9.70
C TYR A 33 8.59 14.54 -9.69
N HIS A 34 9.14 13.34 -9.49
CA HIS A 34 10.56 13.04 -9.67
C HIS A 34 11.52 13.63 -8.61
N GLU A 35 11.01 14.11 -7.48
CA GLU A 35 11.80 14.71 -6.40
C GLU A 35 12.23 13.71 -5.31
N ASP A 36 12.42 12.43 -5.66
CA ASP A 36 12.76 11.37 -4.69
C ASP A 36 11.83 11.38 -3.45
N MET A 37 10.54 11.24 -3.74
CA MET A 37 9.47 11.34 -2.77
C MET A 37 9.60 10.36 -1.61
N VAL A 38 8.98 10.78 -0.50
CA VAL A 38 8.91 10.05 0.77
C VAL A 38 8.54 8.57 0.55
N PRO A 39 9.29 7.62 1.14
CA PRO A 39 9.07 6.19 0.92
C PRO A 39 7.63 5.77 1.31
N PHE A 40 7.13 4.67 0.75
CA PHE A 40 5.81 4.10 1.07
C PHE A 40 4.62 5.03 0.77
N SER A 41 4.32 5.24 -0.52
CA SER A 41 3.08 5.87 -0.94
C SER A 41 2.05 4.85 -1.40
N THR A 42 0.77 5.05 -1.04
CA THR A 42 -0.34 4.15 -1.37
C THR A 42 -1.57 4.96 -1.72
N ALA A 43 -2.33 4.54 -2.73
CA ALA A 43 -3.59 5.17 -3.07
C ALA A 43 -4.64 5.02 -1.93
N TRP A 44 -5.45 6.03 -1.66
CA TRP A 44 -6.49 6.00 -0.62
C TRP A 44 -7.43 4.80 -0.75
N GLN A 45 -7.90 4.54 -1.96
CA GLN A 45 -8.81 3.44 -2.27
C GLN A 45 -8.16 2.08 -1.98
N ASP A 46 -6.84 1.99 -2.17
CA ASP A 46 -6.08 0.78 -1.89
C ASP A 46 -5.86 0.54 -0.40
N CYS A 47 -5.74 1.61 0.41
CA CYS A 47 -5.74 1.49 1.87
C CYS A 47 -6.99 0.77 2.39
N GLY A 48 -8.18 1.10 1.87
CA GLY A 48 -9.42 0.41 2.23
C GLY A 48 -9.41 -1.07 1.87
N THR A 49 -8.88 -1.42 0.68
CA THR A 49 -8.79 -2.82 0.26
C THR A 49 -7.79 -3.63 1.08
N ALA A 50 -6.74 -3.00 1.62
CA ALA A 50 -5.80 -3.65 2.52
C ALA A 50 -6.43 -3.95 3.88
N VAL A 51 -7.25 -3.04 4.41
CA VAL A 51 -8.06 -3.31 5.62
C VAL A 51 -8.98 -4.51 5.40
N ARG A 52 -9.69 -4.54 4.27
CA ARG A 52 -10.53 -5.70 3.91
C ARG A 52 -9.72 -6.99 3.86
N ALA A 53 -8.58 -6.99 3.17
CA ALA A 53 -7.71 -8.16 3.06
C ALA A 53 -7.19 -8.63 4.42
N ALA A 54 -6.93 -7.71 5.35
CA ALA A 54 -6.51 -8.02 6.71
C ALA A 54 -7.64 -8.64 7.55
N VAL A 55 -8.90 -8.24 7.34
CA VAL A 55 -10.05 -8.82 8.06
C VAL A 55 -10.44 -10.18 7.47
N GLU A 56 -10.29 -10.35 6.16
CA GLU A 56 -10.67 -11.58 5.45
C GLU A 56 -9.56 -12.64 5.43
N VAL A 57 -8.37 -12.34 5.97
CA VAL A 57 -7.25 -13.31 5.99
C VAL A 57 -7.56 -14.48 6.93
N PRO A 58 -7.40 -15.75 6.47
CA PRO A 58 -7.53 -16.89 7.36
C PRO A 58 -6.41 -16.93 8.40
N SER A 59 -6.76 -17.26 9.65
CA SER A 59 -5.84 -17.41 10.78
C SER A 59 -4.65 -18.31 10.47
N GLU A 60 -4.83 -19.37 9.69
CA GLU A 60 -3.77 -20.33 9.34
C GLU A 60 -2.70 -19.74 8.41
N ARG A 61 -2.96 -18.59 7.79
CA ARG A 61 -1.96 -17.86 6.99
C ARG A 61 -1.08 -16.97 7.84
N LEU A 62 -1.49 -16.64 9.06
CA LEU A 62 -0.74 -15.81 9.98
C LEU A 62 0.35 -16.66 10.64
N ALA A 63 1.58 -16.15 10.65
CA ALA A 63 2.70 -16.81 11.31
C ALA A 63 2.61 -16.72 12.84
N SER A 64 1.82 -15.79 13.37
CA SER A 64 1.59 -15.59 14.80
C SER A 64 0.31 -14.77 15.04
N ASN A 65 -0.12 -14.69 16.30
CA ASN A 65 -1.24 -13.84 16.74
C ASN A 65 -0.94 -12.33 16.64
N TYR A 66 0.28 -11.92 16.29
CA TYR A 66 0.64 -10.52 16.08
C TYR A 66 1.50 -10.35 14.84
N GLU A 67 0.93 -9.75 13.80
CA GLU A 67 1.59 -9.57 12.51
C GLU A 67 1.52 -8.12 12.05
N ALA A 68 2.66 -7.56 11.63
CA ALA A 68 2.73 -6.25 11.00
C ALA A 68 2.97 -6.37 9.48
N PHE A 69 2.33 -5.50 8.71
CA PHE A 69 2.39 -5.46 7.25
C PHE A 69 2.62 -4.03 6.75
N PHE A 70 3.58 -3.86 5.85
CA PHE A 70 3.78 -2.60 5.14
C PHE A 70 2.86 -2.55 3.92
N ILE A 71 2.02 -1.53 3.85
CA ILE A 71 1.00 -1.40 2.81
C ILE A 71 1.46 -0.33 1.82
N PHE A 72 2.12 -0.78 0.75
CA PHE A 72 2.57 0.03 -0.38
C PHE A 72 2.68 -0.85 -1.63
N PRO A 73 2.58 -0.29 -2.84
CA PRO A 73 2.72 -1.03 -4.10
C PRO A 73 4.18 -1.34 -4.42
N ASP A 74 4.45 -2.03 -5.53
CA ASP A 74 5.83 -2.16 -5.99
C ASP A 74 6.37 -0.79 -6.41
N LEU A 75 7.47 -0.38 -5.76
CA LEU A 75 8.12 0.90 -6.06
C LEU A 75 9.28 0.68 -7.04
N PRO A 76 9.53 1.61 -7.99
CA PRO A 76 10.56 1.42 -9.03
C PRO A 76 11.96 1.13 -8.48
N HIS A 77 12.30 1.74 -7.35
CA HIS A 77 13.62 1.61 -6.72
C HIS A 77 13.81 0.31 -5.92
N ARG A 78 12.76 -0.50 -5.70
CA ARG A 78 12.80 -1.82 -5.01
C ARG A 78 13.52 -1.87 -3.65
N LYS A 79 13.71 -0.71 -3.02
CA LYS A 79 14.42 -0.57 -1.72
C LYS A 79 13.65 -1.20 -0.57
N PHE A 80 12.34 -1.33 -0.71
CA PHE A 80 11.49 -1.93 0.30
C PHE A 80 10.66 -3.06 -0.30
N ASN A 81 10.31 -4.03 0.56
CA ASN A 81 9.58 -5.21 0.18
C ASN A 81 8.19 -5.25 0.86
N ASN A 82 7.16 -5.48 0.06
CA ASN A 82 5.76 -5.71 0.46
C ASN A 82 5.31 -7.17 0.18
N GLU A 83 6.23 -8.08 -0.11
CA GLU A 83 5.97 -9.49 -0.42
C GLU A 83 5.21 -10.20 0.69
N LYS A 84 5.51 -9.89 1.96
CA LYS A 84 4.75 -10.43 3.10
C LYS A 84 3.26 -10.09 2.98
N THR A 85 2.95 -8.83 2.68
CA THR A 85 1.58 -8.33 2.49
C THR A 85 0.89 -9.08 1.34
N ARG A 86 1.56 -9.24 0.19
CA ARG A 86 1.02 -10.02 -0.94
C ARG A 86 0.79 -11.48 -0.61
N ARG A 87 1.76 -12.12 0.04
CA ARG A 87 1.76 -13.57 0.28
C ARG A 87 0.76 -13.97 1.37
N VAL A 88 0.72 -13.22 2.46
CA VAL A 88 -0.11 -13.55 3.64
C VAL A 88 -1.53 -13.01 3.47
N LEU A 89 -1.68 -11.70 3.22
CA LEU A 89 -3.00 -11.07 3.09
C LEU A 89 -3.63 -11.31 1.71
N GLY A 90 -2.86 -11.78 0.72
CA GLY A 90 -3.36 -11.88 -0.66
C GLY A 90 -3.61 -10.51 -1.31
N TRP A 91 -3.20 -9.42 -0.65
CA TRP A 91 -3.51 -8.07 -1.08
C TRP A 91 -2.62 -7.64 -2.26
N LYS A 92 -3.25 -7.01 -3.26
CA LYS A 92 -2.56 -6.34 -4.36
C LYS A 92 -3.15 -4.94 -4.53
N PRO A 93 -2.30 -3.91 -4.69
CA PRO A 93 -2.77 -2.57 -5.00
C PRO A 93 -3.45 -2.59 -6.37
N ARG A 94 -4.49 -1.76 -6.53
CA ARG A 94 -5.16 -1.55 -7.82
C ARG A 94 -4.63 -0.31 -8.54
N TYR A 95 -4.00 0.60 -7.81
CA TYR A 95 -3.55 1.88 -8.34
C TYR A 95 -2.03 2.02 -8.26
N HIS A 96 -1.52 2.70 -9.27
CA HIS A 96 -0.12 2.98 -9.47
C HIS A 96 0.25 4.35 -8.90
N VAL A 97 1.42 4.43 -8.28
CA VAL A 97 2.00 5.67 -7.70
C VAL A 97 3.44 5.89 -8.17
N GLU A 98 3.93 5.08 -9.09
CA GLU A 98 5.30 5.06 -9.59
C GLU A 98 5.68 6.36 -10.28
N ALA A 99 4.71 7.14 -10.76
CA ALA A 99 4.91 8.47 -11.31
C ALA A 99 5.59 9.44 -10.33
N LEU A 100 5.49 9.21 -9.01
CA LEU A 100 6.21 9.98 -8.00
C LEU A 100 7.74 9.83 -8.13
N TRP A 101 8.22 8.71 -8.69
CA TRP A 101 9.66 8.39 -8.79
C TRP A 101 10.17 8.30 -10.24
N ASN A 102 9.34 7.85 -11.19
CA ASN A 102 9.75 7.68 -12.58
C ASN A 102 9.79 9.00 -13.32
N LYS A 103 10.96 9.42 -13.84
CA LYS A 103 11.17 10.63 -14.64
C LYS A 103 10.39 10.67 -15.97
N GLU A 104 9.98 9.51 -16.47
CA GLU A 104 9.10 9.39 -17.62
C GLU A 104 7.67 9.15 -17.14
N THR A 105 6.77 10.06 -17.47
CA THR A 105 5.35 9.94 -17.15
C THR A 105 4.75 8.78 -17.96
N ARG A 106 4.57 7.61 -17.34
CA ARG A 106 3.65 6.61 -17.88
C ARG A 106 2.23 7.08 -17.59
N LEU A 107 1.67 7.88 -18.50
CA LEU A 107 0.25 8.19 -18.46
C LEU A 107 -0.53 6.88 -18.67
N PRO A 108 -1.46 6.51 -17.78
CA PRO A 108 -2.42 5.48 -18.12
C PRO A 108 -3.23 5.94 -19.34
N PRO A 109 -3.57 5.07 -20.31
CA PRO A 109 -4.20 5.46 -21.58
C PRO A 109 -5.46 6.32 -21.44
N SER A 110 -6.16 6.22 -20.30
CA SER A 110 -7.41 6.94 -20.02
C SER A 110 -7.26 8.18 -19.14
N GLY A 111 -6.04 8.52 -18.72
CA GLY A 111 -5.79 9.77 -17.99
C GLY A 111 -6.57 9.89 -16.68
N LEU A 112 -6.31 8.98 -15.73
CA LEU A 112 -6.37 9.16 -14.26
C LEU A 112 -7.34 8.26 -13.45
N HIS A 113 -8.11 7.35 -14.06
CA HIS A 113 -9.20 6.67 -13.31
C HIS A 113 -9.18 5.15 -13.30
N GLU A 114 -8.36 4.50 -14.10
CA GLU A 114 -8.40 3.05 -14.22
C GLU A 114 -7.43 2.38 -13.25
N ALA A 115 -7.99 1.51 -12.42
CA ALA A 115 -7.24 0.48 -11.73
C ALA A 115 -6.66 -0.49 -12.78
N PHE A 116 -5.39 -0.85 -12.65
CA PHE A 116 -4.76 -1.91 -13.45
C PHE A 116 -4.66 -3.21 -12.66
#